data_AF-A0A821T9P5-F1
#
_entry.id   AF-A0A821T9P5-F1
#
_cell.length_a   1.000
_cell.length_b   1.000
_cell.length_c   1.000
_cell.angle_alpha   90.00
_cell.angle_beta   90.00
_cell.angle_gamma   90.00
#
_symmetry.space_group_name_H-M   'P 1'
#
loop_
_entity.id
_entity.type
_entity.pdbx_description
1 polymer ?
#
loop_
_entity_poly.entity_id
_entity_poly.type
_entity_poly.pdbx_seq_one_letter_code
_entity_poly.pdbx_strand_id
1 'polypeptide(L)' 'YIDIGEKELIFVNPELIEYNIDEVLPDTIYKIRIRAVNTIGPGPFSSTVKCQTKSLPPDPPRLECIAV' A
#
# COMPACT_ATOMS: atom_id res chain seq x y z
N TYR A 1 -13.63 -3.19 -4.89
CA TYR A 1 -13.10 -2.15 -3.99
C TYR A 1 -11.92 -2.73 -3.22
N ILE A 2 -10.93 -1.89 -2.95
CA ILE A 2 -9.73 -2.25 -2.18
C ILE A 2 -9.75 -1.42 -0.89
N ASP A 3 -9.54 -2.09 0.24
CA ASP A 3 -9.41 -1.49 1.57
C ASP A 3 -7.99 -1.71 2.08
N ILE A 4 -7.33 -0.64 2.51
CA ILE A 4 -5.94 -0.63 3.00
C ILE A 4 -5.87 -0.22 4.48
N GLY A 5 -7.03 -0.05 5.14
CA GLY A 5 -7.14 0.26 6.57
C GLY A 5 -6.96 1.73 6.94
N GLU A 6 -6.02 2.44 6.29
CA GLU A 6 -5.72 3.86 6.58
C GLU A 6 -6.12 4.82 5.45
N LYS A 7 -6.29 4.30 4.24
CA LYS A 7 -6.77 5.07 3.07
C LYS A 7 -8.27 4.84 2.87
N GLU A 8 -8.94 5.79 2.21
CA GLU A 8 -10.31 5.58 1.73
C GLU A 8 -10.40 4.35 0.81
N LEU A 9 -11.60 3.80 0.69
CA LEU A 9 -11.85 2.67 -0.19
C LEU A 9 -11.51 3.05 -1.64
N ILE A 10 -10.67 2.25 -2.28
CA ILE A 10 -10.29 2.47 -3.68
C ILE A 10 -11.28 1.71 -4.58
N PHE A 11 -11.85 2.45 -5.52
CA PHE A 11 -12.78 1.95 -6.52
C PHE A 11 -12.00 1.72 -7.81
N VAL A 12 -11.98 0.48 -8.28
CA VAL A 12 -11.26 0.06 -9.49
C VAL A 12 -12.22 -0.51 -10.52
N ASN A 13 -11.78 -0.54 -11.78
CA ASN A 13 -12.51 -1.22 -12.85
C ASN A 13 -12.65 -2.73 -12.50
N PRO A 14 -13.85 -3.33 -12.63
CA PRO A 14 -14.07 -4.76 -12.43
C PRO A 14 -13.18 -5.71 -13.26
N GLU A 15 -12.69 -5.28 -14.43
CA GLU A 15 -11.82 -6.09 -15.29
C GLU A 15 -10.34 -6.06 -14.85
N LEU A 16 -10.00 -5.21 -13.88
CA LEU A 16 -8.64 -5.07 -13.38
C LEU A 16 -8.27 -6.27 -12.51
N ILE A 17 -7.16 -6.93 -12.86
CA ILE A 17 -6.62 -8.07 -12.11
C ILE A 17 -5.46 -7.71 -11.16
N GLU A 18 -4.89 -6.51 -11.31
CA GLU A 18 -3.73 -6.05 -10.54
C GLU A 18 -3.83 -4.54 -10.26
N TYR A 19 -3.40 -4.11 -9.07
CA TYR A 19 -3.40 -2.70 -8.67
C TYR A 19 -2.16 -2.38 -7.86
N ASN A 20 -1.47 -1.29 -8.22
CA ASN A 20 -0.32 -0.77 -7.49
C ASN A 20 -0.75 0.32 -6.51
N ILE A 21 -0.31 0.20 -5.25
CA ILE A 21 -0.61 1.16 -4.19
C ILE A 21 0.60 2.07 -4.01
N ASP A 22 0.45 3.32 -4.43
CA ASP A 22 1.49 4.34 -4.29
C ASP A 22 1.35 5.13 -2.98
N GLU A 23 2.33 6.00 -2.71
CA GLU A 23 2.36 6.90 -1.55
C GLU A 23 2.11 6.17 -0.22
N VAL A 24 2.82 5.06 -0.02
CA VAL A 24 2.82 4.32 1.24
C VAL A 24 3.90 4.87 2.16
N LEU A 25 3.62 4.89 3.46
CA LEU A 25 4.59 5.30 4.46
C LEU A 25 5.67 4.21 4.61
N PRO A 26 6.94 4.57 4.83
CA PRO A 26 8.00 3.61 5.12
C PRO A 26 7.76 2.94 6.47
N ASP A 27 8.31 1.75 6.64
CA ASP A 27 8.24 0.97 7.89
C ASP A 27 6.85 0.87 8.52
N THR A 28 5.82 0.71 7.68
CA THR A 28 4.42 0.76 8.10
C THR A 28 3.70 -0.54 7.73
N ILE A 29 2.95 -1.09 8.68
CA ILE A 29 2.17 -2.32 8.49
C ILE A 29 0.79 -1.98 7.93
N TYR A 30 0.51 -2.45 6.72
CA TYR A 30 -0.81 -2.33 6.08
C TYR A 30 -1.61 -3.62 6.16
N LYS A 31 -2.93 -3.47 6.32
CA LYS A 31 -3.90 -4.56 6.27
C LYS A 31 -4.76 -4.38 5.03
N ILE A 32 -4.56 -5.24 4.04
CA ILE A 32 -5.19 -5.12 2.73
C ILE A 32 -6.27 -6.20 2.58
N ARG A 33 -7.44 -5.80 2.11
CA ARG A 33 -8.53 -6.73 1.74
C ARG A 33 -9.33 -6.15 0.58
N ILE A 34 -9.95 -7.03 -0.20
CA ILE A 34 -10.73 -6.64 -1.39
C ILE A 34 -12.14 -7.17 -1.32
N ARG A 35 -13.09 -6.52 -1.99
CA ARG A 35 -14.44 -7.05 -2.20
C ARG A 35 -14.96 -6.73 -3.60
N ALA A 36 -15.75 -7.65 -4.14
CA ALA A 36 -16.51 -7.42 -5.36
C ALA A 36 -17.76 -6.58 -5.06
N VAL A 37 -18.18 -5.77 -6.03
CA VAL A 37 -19.41 -4.98 -5.96
C VAL A 37 -20.16 -5.15 -7.27
N ASN A 38 -21.45 -5.48 -7.19
CA ASN A 38 -22.33 -5.59 -8.34
C ASN A 38 -23.44 -4.53 -8.27
N THR A 39 -24.43 -4.63 -9.16
CA THR A 39 -25.56 -3.69 -9.25
C THR A 39 -26.47 -3.70 -8.02
N ILE A 40 -26.46 -4.79 -7.23
CA ILE A 40 -27.23 -4.89 -5.99
C ILE A 40 -26.44 -4.27 -4.83
N GLY A 41 -25.13 -4.46 -4.82
CA GLY A 41 -24.26 -3.85 -3.82
C GLY A 41 -22.95 -4.60 -3.58
N PRO A 42 -22.26 -4.27 -2.46
CA PRO A 42 -20.99 -4.89 -2.12
C PRO A 42 -21.16 -6.30 -1.54
N GLY A 43 -20.34 -7.23 -2.03
CA GLY A 43 -20.17 -8.55 -1.43
C GLY A 43 -19.28 -8.53 -0.18
N PRO A 44 -19.01 -9.72 0.40
CA PRO A 44 -18.09 -9.84 1.52
C PRO A 44 -16.66 -9.48 1.12
N PHE A 45 -15.87 -9.03 2.09
CA PHE A 45 -14.43 -8.88 1.91
C PHE A 45 -13.73 -10.24 1.83
N SER A 46 -12.61 -10.26 1.11
CA SER A 46 -11.64 -11.34 1.13
C SER A 46 -11.01 -11.50 2.52
N SER A 47 -10.22 -12.56 2.67
CA SER A 47 -9.25 -12.62 3.77
C SER A 47 -8.34 -11.38 3.73
N THR A 48 -7.93 -10.94 4.92
CA THR A 48 -7.04 -9.79 5.07
C THR A 48 -5.59 -10.26 4.95
N VAL A 49 -4.84 -9.62 4.06
CA VAL A 49 -3.39 -9.77 3.92
C VAL A 49 -2.71 -8.68 4.73
N LYS A 50 -1.67 -9.05 5.49
CA LYS A 50 -0.82 -8.08 6.20
C LYS A 50 0.52 -8.00 5.49
N CYS A 51 0.99 -6.78 5.26
CA CYS A 51 2.30 -6.53 4.67
C CYS A 51 2.94 -5.31 5.34
N GLN A 52 4.27 -5.25 5.33
CA GLN A 52 5.03 -4.13 5.88
C GLN A 52 5.90 -3.53 4.78
N THR A 53 5.90 -2.21 4.67
CA THR A 53 6.76 -1.48 3.75
C THR A 53 8.20 -1.45 4.27
N LYS A 54 9.15 -1.28 3.35
CA LYS A 54 10.57 -1.17 3.72
C LYS A 54 10.81 0.14 4.47
N SER A 55 11.80 0.13 5.36
CA SER A 55 12.35 1.36 5.95
C SER A 55 12.98 2.24 4.87
N LEU A 56 13.14 3.53 5.17
CA LEU A 56 13.89 4.43 4.30
C LEU A 56 15.34 3.93 4.13
N PRO A 57 15.97 4.20 2.98
CA PRO A 57 17.41 3.96 2.84
C PRO A 57 18.17 4.80 3.89
N PRO A 58 19.33 4.33 4.36
CA PRO A 58 20.15 5.09 5.28
C PRO A 58 20.58 6.42 4.66
N ASP A 59 20.83 7.42 5.51
CA ASP A 59 21.36 8.70 5.07
C ASP A 59 22.70 8.51 4.33
N PRO A 60 22.98 9.34 3.31
CA PRO A 60 24.26 9.29 2.63
C PRO A 60 25.41 9.57 3.61
N PRO A 61 26.60 8.97 3.39
CA PRO A 61 27.74 9.22 4.25
C PRO A 61 28.13 10.71 4.21
N ARG A 62 28.57 11.24 5.36
CA ARG A 62 29.11 12.61 5.43
C ARG A 62 30.44 12.68 4.70
N LEU A 63 30.59 13.65 3.80
CA LEU A 63 31.86 13.96 3.16
C LEU A 63 32.68 14.85 4.10
N GLU A 64 33.88 14.40 4.45
CA GLU A 64 34.89 15.23 5.13
C GLU A 64 36.09 15.38 4.20
N CYS A 65 36.41 16.63 3.83
CA CYS A 65 37.63 16.93 3.09
C CYS A 65 38.73 17.25 4.09
N ILE A 66 39.78 16.43 4.09
CA ILE A 66 41.01 16.73 4.82
C ILE A 66 41.99 17.29 3.81
N ALA A 67 42.31 18.59 3.93
CA ALA A 67 43.42 19.17 3.20
C ALA A 67 44.72 18.64 3.84
N VAL A 68 45.54 17.95 3.03
CA VAL A 68 46.90 17.53 3.39
C VAL A 68 47.89 18.53 2.81
#